data_AF-A0A5C3PHQ1-F1
#
_entry.id   AF-A0A5C3PHQ1-F1
#
_cell.length_a   1.000
_cell.length_b   1.000
_cell.length_c   1.000
_cell.angle_alpha   90.00
_cell.angle_beta   90.00
_cell.angle_gamma   90.00
#
_symmetry.space_group_name_H-M   'P 1'
#
loop_
_entity.id
_entity.type
_entity.pdbx_description
1 polymer ?
#
loop_
_entity_poly.entity_id
_entity_poly.type
_entity_poly.pdbx_seq_one_letter_code
_entity_poly.pdbx_strand_id
1 'polypeptide(L)'
;MPKIVPCNWPECEAAFSRKADMVRHLRAVHLNIRNFECPYEDCPRVFAQKSSLTSHLNVHTQAKPYACPTCDRPFGDQSSCTRHWREQHDGRKFFCAWCTSR
;
A
#
# COMPACT_ATOMS: atom_id res chain seq x y z
N MET A 1 -16.81 -2.45 -21.31
CA MET A 1 -15.42 -2.04 -21.05
C MET A 1 -15.40 -1.20 -19.78
N PRO A 2 -14.54 -1.47 -18.78
CA PRO A 2 -14.44 -0.62 -17.61
C PRO A 2 -13.94 0.76 -18.03
N LYS A 3 -14.64 1.83 -17.63
CA LYS A 3 -14.23 3.20 -17.90
C LYS A 3 -12.99 3.51 -17.06
N ILE A 4 -11.83 3.61 -17.71
CA ILE A 4 -10.60 4.10 -17.09
C ILE A 4 -10.62 5.64 -17.03
N VAL A 5 -10.08 6.18 -15.95
CA VAL A 5 -9.97 7.62 -15.70
C VAL A 5 -8.47 7.98 -15.75
N PRO A 6 -8.01 8.65 -16.80
CA PRO A 6 -6.61 9.07 -16.89
C PRO A 6 -6.31 10.19 -15.89
N CYS A 7 -5.05 10.28 -15.46
CA CYS A 7 -4.52 11.45 -14.78
C CYS A 7 -4.55 12.65 -15.73
N ASN A 8 -4.80 13.84 -15.18
CA ASN A 8 -4.85 15.08 -15.94
C ASN A 8 -3.58 15.94 -15.77
N TRP A 9 -2.53 15.40 -15.16
CA TRP A 9 -1.26 16.10 -14.98
C TRP A 9 -0.39 15.97 -16.25
N PRO A 10 0.30 17.04 -16.71
CA PRO A 10 1.18 16.96 -17.88
C PRO A 10 2.23 15.84 -17.73
N GLU A 11 2.45 15.07 -18.80
CA GLU A 11 3.46 14.01 -18.83
C GLU A 11 3.24 12.86 -17.83
N CYS A 12 2.03 12.76 -17.25
CA CYS A 12 1.65 11.64 -16.38
C CYS A 12 0.72 10.67 -17.12
N GLU A 13 1.20 9.45 -17.36
CA GLU A 13 0.44 8.39 -18.05
C GLU A 13 -0.41 7.53 -17.11
N ALA A 14 -0.49 7.88 -15.81
CA ALA A 14 -1.24 7.09 -14.83
C ALA A 14 -2.74 7.07 -15.15
N ALA A 15 -3.37 5.91 -15.05
CA ALA A 15 -4.81 5.74 -15.24
C ALA A 15 -5.44 4.86 -14.14
N PHE A 16 -6.70 5.14 -13.83
CA PHE A 16 -7.36 4.59 -12.65
C PHE A 16 -8.74 4.04 -12.98
N SER A 17 -9.19 3.01 -12.26
CA SER A 17 -10.53 2.46 -12.42
C SER A 17 -11.63 3.36 -11.83
N ARG A 18 -11.26 4.28 -10.92
CA ARG A 18 -12.19 5.21 -10.26
C ARG A 18 -11.62 6.62 -10.20
N LYS A 19 -12.49 7.62 -10.36
CA LYS A 19 -12.11 9.04 -10.22
C LYS A 19 -11.51 9.37 -8.85
N ALA A 20 -12.03 8.76 -7.78
CA ALA A 20 -11.49 8.97 -6.43
C ALA A 20 -10.03 8.53 -6.30
N ASP A 21 -9.62 7.46 -7.00
CA ASP A 21 -8.24 6.99 -7.00
C ASP A 21 -7.32 7.94 -7.76
N MET A 22 -7.76 8.45 -8.91
CA MET A 22 -7.03 9.48 -9.66
C MET A 22 -6.83 10.77 -8.83
N VAL A 23 -7.87 11.23 -8.13
CA VAL A 23 -7.77 12.42 -7.26
C VAL A 23 -6.79 12.18 -6.11
N ARG A 24 -6.79 10.99 -5.53
CA ARG A 24 -5.84 10.60 -4.48
C ARG A 24 -4.41 10.56 -4.99
N HIS A 25 -4.19 10.01 -6.19
CA HIS A 25 -2.91 10.04 -6.89
C HIS A 25 -2.42 11.47 -7.10
N LEU A 26 -3.26 12.33 -7.67
CA LEU A 26 -2.94 13.73 -7.92
C LEU A 26 -2.46 14.44 -6.65
N ARG A 27 -3.21 14.29 -5.56
CA ARG A 27 -2.87 14.87 -4.26
C ARG A 27 -1.54 14.33 -3.73
N ALA A 28 -1.33 13.02 -3.77
CA ALA A 28 -0.16 12.38 -3.17
C ALA A 28 1.13 12.57 -3.97
N VAL A 29 1.05 12.54 -5.30
CA VAL A 29 2.22 12.46 -6.20
C VAL A 29 2.58 13.82 -6.79
N HIS A 30 1.60 14.59 -7.26
CA HIS A 30 1.88 15.84 -7.96
C HIS A 30 1.82 17.05 -7.03
N LEU A 31 0.83 17.09 -6.15
CA LEU A 31 0.65 18.19 -5.19
C LEU A 31 1.40 17.96 -3.88
N ASN A 32 1.93 16.76 -3.66
CA ASN A 32 2.62 16.36 -2.42
C ASN A 32 1.81 16.63 -1.13
N ILE A 33 0.48 16.59 -1.22
CA ILE A 33 -0.42 16.84 -0.09
C ILE A 33 -0.41 15.61 0.84
N ARG A 34 0.07 15.84 2.07
CA ARG A 34 0.11 14.85 3.15
C ARG A 34 -0.47 15.48 4.40
N ASN A 35 -1.69 15.10 4.76
CA ASN A 35 -2.46 15.75 5.83
C ASN A 35 -2.71 14.82 7.03
N PHE A 36 -2.23 13.59 6.98
CA PHE A 36 -2.49 12.60 8.03
C PHE A 36 -1.23 12.45 8.88
N GLU A 37 -1.13 13.27 9.90
CA GLU A 37 -0.02 13.30 10.84
C GLU A 37 -0.15 12.18 11.88
N CYS A 38 1.00 11.67 12.32
CA CYS A 38 1.04 10.77 13.47
C CYS A 38 0.70 11.56 14.73
N PRO A 39 -0.22 11.07 15.59
CA PRO A 39 -0.59 11.76 16.83
C PRO A 39 0.45 11.59 17.96
N TYR A 40 1.55 10.87 17.73
CA TYR A 40 2.63 10.68 18.70
C TYR A 40 3.66 11.81 18.54
N GLU A 41 3.90 12.56 19.62
CA GLU A 41 4.73 13.78 19.64
C GLU A 41 6.16 13.58 19.13
N ASP A 42 6.76 12.40 19.35
CA ASP A 42 8.11 12.04 18.92
C ASP A 42 8.16 11.40 17.51
N CYS A 43 7.03 11.36 16.80
CA CYS A 43 6.90 10.75 15.48
C CYS A 43 6.58 11.78 14.40
N PRO A 44 7.56 12.28 13.63
CA PRO A 44 7.34 13.31 12.61
C PRO A 44 6.70 12.77 11.31
N ARG A 45 6.08 11.58 11.34
CA ARG A 45 5.59 10.92 10.13
C ARG A 45 4.24 11.50 9.70
N VAL A 46 4.18 11.87 8.42
CA VAL A 46 2.96 12.38 7.78
C VAL A 46 2.64 11.57 6.52
N PHE A 47 1.37 11.21 6.36
CA PHE A 47 0.89 10.32 5.32
C PHE A 47 -0.07 11.03 4.35
N ALA A 48 -0.06 10.59 3.10
CA ALA A 48 -1.00 11.05 2.07
C ALA A 48 -2.40 10.42 2.21
N GLN A 49 -2.51 9.31 2.95
CA GLN A 49 -3.76 8.56 3.10
C GLN A 49 -4.00 8.17 4.56
N LYS A 50 -5.27 8.23 4.99
CA LYS A 50 -5.68 7.81 6.34
C LYS A 50 -5.38 6.34 6.61
N SER A 51 -5.58 5.46 5.63
CA SER A 51 -5.27 4.03 5.77
C SER A 51 -3.79 3.78 6.07
N SER A 52 -2.90 4.54 5.43
CA SER A 52 -1.45 4.46 5.69
C SER A 52 -1.11 4.92 7.11
N LEU A 53 -1.74 5.99 7.60
CA LEU A 53 -1.62 6.40 9.00
C LEU A 53 -2.14 5.30 9.94
N THR A 54 -3.33 4.75 9.70
CA THR A 54 -3.89 3.68 10.55
C THR A 54 -2.98 2.47 10.64
N SER A 55 -2.41 2.00 9.52
CA SER A 55 -1.44 0.91 9.54
C SER A 55 -0.14 1.31 10.27
N HIS A 56 0.30 2.56 10.16
CA HIS A 56 1.48 3.05 10.87
C HIS A 56 1.29 3.06 12.40
N LEU A 57 0.09 3.40 12.91
CA LEU A 57 -0.19 3.42 14.36
C LEU A 57 0.04 2.05 15.03
N ASN A 58 -0.01 0.96 14.27
CA ASN A 58 0.30 -0.38 14.76
C ASN A 58 1.77 -0.53 15.22
N VAL A 59 2.69 0.31 14.72
CA VAL A 59 4.08 0.35 15.18
C VAL A 59 4.19 0.87 16.61
N HIS A 60 3.41 1.90 16.95
CA HIS A 60 3.43 2.48 18.30
C HIS A 60 2.71 1.61 19.32
N THR A 61 1.57 1.04 18.94
CA THR A 61 0.77 0.16 19.80
C THR A 61 1.30 -1.27 19.85
N GLN A 62 2.28 -1.61 19.01
CA GLN A 62 2.75 -2.98 18.75
C GLN A 62 1.62 -3.93 18.34
N ALA A 63 0.49 -3.39 17.88
CA ALA A 63 -0.66 -4.16 17.44
C ALA A 63 -0.28 -4.96 16.18
N LYS A 64 -0.73 -6.22 16.14
CA LYS A 64 -0.55 -7.09 14.98
C LYS A 64 -1.89 -7.72 14.57
N PRO A 65 -2.81 -6.92 14.01
CA PRO A 65 -4.19 -7.37 13.77
C PRO A 65 -4.30 -8.36 12.60
N TYR A 66 -3.25 -8.54 11.80
CA TYR A 66 -3.25 -9.43 10.66
C TYR A 66 -2.50 -10.72 10.98
N ALA A 67 -3.19 -11.86 10.96
CA ALA A 67 -2.57 -13.18 11.14
C ALA A 67 -2.46 -13.91 9.79
N CYS A 68 -1.37 -14.64 9.60
CA CYS A 68 -1.23 -15.55 8.46
C CYS A 68 -2.29 -16.66 8.58
N PRO A 69 -3.11 -16.92 7.54
CA PRO A 69 -4.17 -17.92 7.61
C PRO A 69 -3.65 -19.37 7.67
N THR A 70 -2.34 -19.59 7.48
CA THR A 70 -1.74 -20.93 7.43
C THR A 70 -0.87 -21.25 8.66
N CYS A 71 -0.21 -20.27 9.25
CA CYS A 71 0.70 -20.48 10.39
C CYS A 71 0.47 -19.53 11.56
N ASP A 72 -0.62 -18.75 11.54
CA ASP A 72 -1.03 -17.79 12.57
C ASP A 72 -0.01 -16.71 12.94
N ARG A 73 1.08 -16.60 12.19
CA ARG A 73 2.11 -15.59 12.43
C ARG A 73 1.49 -14.19 12.33
N PRO A 74 1.66 -13.33 13.34
CA PRO A 74 1.01 -12.03 13.38
C PRO A 74 1.85 -10.93 12.71
N PHE A 75 1.18 -9.97 12.05
CA PHE A 75 1.75 -8.86 11.30
C PHE A 75 1.04 -7.54 11.62
N GLY A 76 1.80 -6.45 11.61
CA GLY A 76 1.29 -5.08 11.83
C GLY A 76 0.53 -4.51 10.64
N ASP A 77 0.71 -5.05 9.43
CA ASP A 77 0.02 -4.59 8.23
C ASP A 77 -0.36 -5.75 7.29
N GLN A 78 -1.41 -5.54 6.51
CA GLN A 78 -1.98 -6.55 5.61
C GLN A 78 -1.03 -6.93 4.48
N SER A 79 -0.28 -5.96 3.94
CA SER A 79 0.62 -6.16 2.82
C SER A 79 1.77 -7.10 3.21
N SER A 80 2.33 -6.92 4.40
CA SER A 80 3.36 -7.79 4.98
C SER A 80 2.84 -9.20 5.23
N CYS A 81 1.63 -9.36 5.77
CA CYS A 81 0.98 -10.66 5.95
C CYS A 81 0.76 -11.37 4.60
N THR A 82 0.22 -10.65 3.62
CA THR A 82 -0.05 -11.19 2.28
C THR A 82 1.23 -11.61 1.58
N ARG A 83 2.28 -10.79 1.65
CA ARG A 83 3.60 -11.11 1.09
C ARG A 83 4.19 -12.36 1.75
N HIS A 84 4.19 -12.42 3.08
CA HIS A 84 4.63 -13.59 3.82
C HIS A 84 3.88 -14.86 3.36
N TRP A 85 2.54 -14.79 3.30
CA TRP A 85 1.73 -15.92 2.87
C TRP A 85 2.07 -16.35 1.43
N ARG A 86 2.24 -15.39 0.51
CA ARG A 86 2.64 -15.68 -0.87
C ARG A 86 4.00 -16.37 -0.97
N GLU A 87 4.98 -15.87 -0.24
CA GLU A 87 6.35 -16.37 -0.29
C GLU A 87 6.52 -17.72 0.40
N GLN A 88 5.76 -17.98 1.46
CA GLN A 88 5.96 -19.16 2.32
C GLN A 88 4.92 -20.26 2.14
N HIS A 89 3.71 -19.94 1.67
CA HIS A 89 2.57 -20.86 1.65
C HIS A 89 1.88 -20.99 0.29
N ASP A 90 1.77 -19.92 -0.50
CA ASP A 90 1.13 -19.96 -1.83
C ASP A 90 2.00 -20.72 -2.86
N GLY A 91 3.30 -20.82 -2.63
CA GLY A 91 4.23 -21.56 -3.50
C GLY A 91 4.39 -20.98 -4.92
N ARG A 92 3.68 -19.88 -5.24
CA ARG A 92 3.76 -19.18 -6.52
C ARG A 92 5.07 -18.42 -6.62
N LYS A 93 5.97 -18.93 -7.45
CA LYS A 93 7.19 -18.23 -7.86
C LYS A 93 6.85 -17.31 -9.02
N PHE A 94 7.25 -16.04 -8.91
CA PHE A 94 7.18 -15.12 -10.04
C PHE A 94 8.24 -15.53 -11.06
N PHE A 95 7.80 -16.08 -12.19
CA PHE A 95 8.69 -16.33 -13.31
C PHE A 95 8.72 -15.08 -14.19
N CYS A 96 9.90 -14.53 -14.43
CA CYS A 96 10.07 -13.53 -15.47
C CYS A 96 9.93 -14.22 -16.83
N ALA A 97 9.01 -13.77 -17.68
CA ALA A 97 8.80 -14.34 -19.01
C ALA A 97 10.04 -14.20 -19.93
N TRP A 98 10.96 -13.29 -19.60
CA TRP A 98 12.20 -13.05 -20.36
C TRP A 98 13.48 -13.48 -19.64
N CYS A 99 13.42 -13.78 -18.34
CA CYS A 99 14.57 -14.30 -17.60
C CYS A 99 14.25 -15.71 -17.11
N THR A 100 14.89 -16.72 -17.71
CA THR A 100 14.84 -18.12 -17.25
C THR A 100 15.76 -18.36 -16.04
N SER A 101 15.84 -17.41 -15.11
CA SER A 101 16.64 -17.56 -13.90
C SER A 101 15.84 -17.19 -12.66
N ARG A 102 16.04 -18.03 -11.65
CA ARG A 102 15.33 -18.10 -10.38
C ARG A 102 15.59 -16.91 -9.47
#